data_AF-C7HA33-F1
#
_entry.id   AF-C7HA33-F1
#
_cell.length_a   1.000
_cell.length_b   1.000
_cell.length_c   1.000
_cell.angle_alpha   90.00
_cell.angle_beta   90.00
_cell.angle_gamma   90.00
#
_symmetry.space_group_name_H-M   'P 1'
#
loop_
_entity.id
_entity.type
_entity.pdbx_description
1 polymer ?
#
loop_
_entity_poly.entity_id
_entity_poly.type
_entity_poly.pdbx_seq_one_letter_code
_entity_poly.pdbx_strand_id
1 'polypeptide(L)'
;MELTGCAPALYAPVLEILGQMGCRVEPAGDTVRISRFGRLHGAGRVFTGAYPALATDAAPLLAAAMLCADSESSIEDVIFERRFGCAEGFCRLGAQAETAGRVLTIAPGGHLCGTVVEAPDLRGGAALVLAGLAARGTTVITHPAHIDRGYAGFTEILAGLGAQIRRESAPGNGSVKKTSAKNKFVLQSGQKDDTIQLYKYSIELFLCEKRRFTITYPMEDKSYGTHARRRNG
;
A
#
# COMPACT_ATOMS: atom_id res chain seq x y z
N MET A 1 3.21 -0.55 13.56
CA MET A 1 2.28 0.43 12.96
C MET A 1 1.00 0.43 13.78
N GLU A 2 0.28 1.54 13.79
CA GLU A 2 -1.03 1.67 14.44
C GLU A 2 -2.03 2.16 13.38
N LEU A 3 -3.17 1.49 13.30
CA LEU A 3 -4.29 1.87 12.44
C LEU A 3 -5.40 2.39 13.34
N THR A 4 -5.93 3.57 13.03
CA THR A 4 -6.96 4.26 13.81
C THR A 4 -8.15 4.62 12.94
N GLY A 5 -9.32 4.82 13.55
CA GLY A 5 -10.52 5.30 12.86
C GLY A 5 -11.28 4.22 12.08
N CYS A 6 -11.01 2.95 12.37
CA CYS A 6 -11.75 1.82 11.81
C CYS A 6 -11.81 0.67 12.82
N ALA A 7 -13.02 0.28 13.21
CA ALA A 7 -13.26 -0.79 14.17
C ALA A 7 -12.65 -2.12 13.67
N PRO A 8 -11.74 -2.77 14.45
CA PRO A 8 -11.05 -4.00 14.05
C PRO A 8 -11.97 -5.14 13.59
N ALA A 9 -13.20 -5.19 14.11
CA ALA A 9 -14.20 -6.19 13.73
C ALA A 9 -14.56 -6.16 12.23
N LEU A 10 -14.47 -5.01 11.55
CA LEU A 10 -14.85 -4.87 10.13
C LEU A 10 -13.86 -5.53 9.16
N TYR A 11 -12.64 -5.82 9.62
CA TYR A 11 -11.57 -6.42 8.84
C TYR A 11 -10.83 -7.52 9.62
N ALA A 12 -11.52 -8.13 10.60
CA ALA A 12 -10.99 -9.17 11.46
C ALA A 12 -10.32 -10.33 10.69
N PRO A 13 -10.85 -10.83 9.55
CA PRO A 13 -10.18 -11.90 8.80
C PRO A 13 -8.76 -11.53 8.34
N VAL A 14 -8.54 -10.28 7.93
CA VAL A 14 -7.20 -9.82 7.54
C VAL A 14 -6.25 -9.84 8.73
N LEU A 15 -6.73 -9.38 9.89
CA LEU A 15 -5.97 -9.36 11.13
C LEU A 15 -5.60 -10.76 11.60
N GLU A 16 -6.55 -11.69 11.56
CA GLU A 16 -6.35 -13.09 11.94
C GLU A 16 -5.31 -13.76 11.04
N ILE A 17 -5.41 -13.56 9.72
CA ILE A 17 -4.44 -14.12 8.76
C ILE A 17 -3.05 -13.51 8.98
N LEU A 18 -2.95 -12.19 9.16
CA LEU A 18 -1.66 -11.56 9.50
C LEU A 18 -1.08 -12.11 10.81
N GLY A 19 -1.94 -12.42 11.78
CA GLY A 19 -1.56 -13.11 13.02
C GLY A 19 -0.98 -14.49 12.78
N GLN A 20 -1.65 -15.30 11.95
CA GLN A 20 -1.18 -16.63 11.52
C GLN A 20 0.15 -16.56 10.76
N MET A 21 0.35 -15.50 9.98
CA MET A 21 1.61 -15.22 9.27
C MET A 21 2.74 -14.72 10.20
N GLY A 22 2.51 -14.62 11.52
CA GLY A 22 3.54 -14.25 12.51
C GLY A 22 3.54 -12.76 12.91
N CYS A 23 2.52 -11.99 12.54
CA CYS A 23 2.35 -10.65 13.08
C CYS A 23 1.76 -10.70 14.49
N ARG A 24 2.22 -9.82 15.37
CA ARG A 24 1.53 -9.50 16.61
C ARG A 24 0.48 -8.43 16.31
N VAL A 25 -0.78 -8.79 16.54
CA VAL A 25 -1.96 -7.94 16.34
C VAL A 25 -2.58 -7.64 17.70
N GLU A 26 -2.71 -6.35 18.02
CA GLU A 26 -3.19 -5.88 19.32
C GLU A 26 -4.32 -4.87 19.11
N PRO A 27 -5.58 -5.33 19.04
CA PRO A 27 -6.74 -4.46 18.98
C PRO A 27 -6.92 -3.66 20.29
N ALA A 28 -7.27 -2.39 20.19
CA ALA A 28 -7.57 -1.52 21.33
C ALA A 28 -8.65 -0.49 20.94
N GLY A 29 -9.91 -0.78 21.27
CA GLY A 29 -11.05 0.04 20.85
C GLY A 29 -11.15 0.12 19.33
N ASP A 30 -11.19 1.34 18.79
CA ASP A 30 -11.23 1.62 17.35
C ASP A 30 -9.85 1.69 16.68
N THR A 31 -8.85 1.10 17.35
CA THR A 31 -7.48 1.05 16.87
C THR A 31 -6.95 -0.37 16.86
N VAL A 32 -5.96 -0.63 16.00
CA VAL A 32 -5.19 -1.87 16.04
C VAL A 32 -3.72 -1.56 15.85
N ARG A 33 -2.90 -2.10 16.75
CA ARG A 33 -1.45 -2.07 16.60
C ARG A 33 -0.99 -3.37 15.95
N ILE A 34 -0.27 -3.24 14.84
CA ILE A 34 0.32 -4.38 14.11
C ILE A 34 1.84 -4.24 14.17
N SER A 35 2.50 -5.30 14.61
CA SER A 35 3.95 -5.40 14.63
C SER A 35 4.38 -6.80 14.21
N ARG A 36 5.62 -6.96 13.75
CA ARG A 36 6.19 -8.27 13.46
C ARG A 36 7.64 -8.32 13.89
N PHE A 37 8.08 -9.49 14.30
CA PHE A 37 9.48 -9.78 14.57
C PHE A 37 9.89 -10.96 13.69
N GLY A 38 11.01 -10.82 12.98
CA GLY A 38 11.40 -11.85 12.02
C GLY A 38 10.49 -11.95 10.79
N ARG A 39 10.69 -13.03 10.03
CA ARG A 39 10.07 -13.27 8.73
C ARG A 39 8.57 -13.51 8.87
N LEU A 40 7.82 -13.25 7.79
CA LEU A 40 6.44 -13.71 7.71
C LEU A 40 6.43 -15.19 7.35
N HIS A 41 5.48 -15.92 7.90
CA HIS A 41 5.15 -17.27 7.47
C HIS A 41 4.03 -17.22 6.43
N GLY A 42 3.97 -18.24 5.57
CA GLY A 42 2.91 -18.39 4.59
C GLY A 42 1.56 -18.51 5.28
N ALA A 43 0.53 -17.88 4.71
CA ALA A 43 -0.83 -17.90 5.24
C ALA A 43 -1.53 -19.27 5.10
N GLY A 44 -0.87 -20.30 4.58
CA GLY A 44 -1.51 -21.55 4.19
C GLY A 44 -2.48 -21.35 3.04
N ARG A 45 -3.66 -21.97 3.10
CA ARG A 45 -4.72 -21.83 2.09
C ARG A 45 -5.83 -20.91 2.61
N VAL A 46 -5.97 -19.76 1.95
CA VAL A 46 -6.92 -18.70 2.30
C VAL A 46 -8.05 -18.67 1.27
N PHE A 47 -9.27 -18.37 1.71
CA PHE A 47 -10.43 -18.23 0.85
C PHE A 47 -11.14 -16.93 1.15
N THR A 48 -11.58 -16.24 0.10
CA THR A 48 -12.55 -15.14 0.28
C THR A 48 -13.94 -15.71 0.57
N GLY A 49 -14.86 -14.85 1.01
CA GLY A 49 -16.26 -15.22 1.18
C GLY A 49 -17.14 -14.02 1.45
N ALA A 50 -18.45 -14.27 1.58
CA ALA A 50 -19.39 -13.25 2.04
C ALA A 50 -19.05 -12.82 3.48
N TYR A 51 -19.29 -11.55 3.80
CA TYR A 51 -19.09 -11.02 5.15
C TYR A 51 -19.78 -11.93 6.20
N PRO A 52 -19.10 -12.33 7.29
CA PRO A 52 -17.85 -11.77 7.83
C PRO A 52 -16.55 -12.45 7.37
N ALA A 53 -16.56 -13.31 6.35
CA ALA A 53 -15.34 -13.91 5.82
C ALA A 53 -14.41 -12.87 5.14
N LEU A 54 -13.22 -13.30 4.71
CA LEU A 54 -12.26 -12.43 4.04
C LEU A 54 -12.88 -11.78 2.80
N ALA A 55 -12.93 -10.45 2.79
CA ALA A 55 -13.44 -9.70 1.66
C ALA A 55 -12.55 -9.89 0.42
N THR A 56 -13.18 -10.12 -0.74
CA THR A 56 -12.50 -10.10 -2.05
C THR A 56 -11.66 -8.84 -2.28
N ASP A 57 -12.09 -7.70 -1.73
CA ASP A 57 -11.35 -6.43 -1.76
C ASP A 57 -10.00 -6.45 -1.06
N ALA A 58 -9.82 -7.29 -0.05
CA ALA A 58 -8.56 -7.44 0.66
C ALA A 58 -7.63 -8.48 0.02
N ALA A 59 -8.14 -9.40 -0.80
CA ALA A 59 -7.38 -10.54 -1.31
C ALA A 59 -6.10 -10.15 -2.08
N PRO A 60 -6.11 -9.21 -3.05
CA PRO A 60 -4.88 -8.79 -3.74
C PRO A 60 -3.83 -8.16 -2.80
N LEU A 61 -4.27 -7.38 -1.80
CA LEU A 61 -3.37 -6.74 -0.84
C LEU A 61 -2.73 -7.77 0.10
N LEU A 62 -3.51 -8.75 0.54
CA LEU A 62 -3.01 -9.87 1.34
C LEU A 62 -2.02 -10.71 0.55
N ALA A 63 -2.31 -10.96 -0.75
CA ALA A 63 -1.37 -11.65 -1.64
C ALA A 63 -0.02 -10.91 -1.74
N ALA A 64 -0.01 -9.57 -1.79
CA ALA A 64 1.23 -8.81 -1.76
C ALA A 64 2.05 -9.02 -0.47
N ALA A 65 1.38 -9.18 0.69
CA ALA A 65 2.06 -9.53 1.94
C ALA A 65 2.62 -10.96 1.91
N MET A 66 1.88 -11.90 1.32
CA MET A 66 2.29 -13.31 1.15
C MET A 66 3.58 -13.46 0.32
N LEU A 67 3.90 -12.52 -0.58
CA LEU A 67 5.17 -12.51 -1.33
C LEU A 67 6.42 -12.46 -0.43
N CYS A 68 6.29 -11.96 0.80
CA CYS A 68 7.39 -11.84 1.76
C CYS A 68 7.47 -13.04 2.72
N ALA A 69 6.62 -14.04 2.55
CA ALA A 69 6.57 -15.22 3.39
C ALA A 69 7.73 -16.20 3.11
N ASP A 70 8.10 -17.00 4.10
CA ASP A 70 9.11 -18.06 3.99
C ASP A 70 8.54 -19.46 3.72
N SER A 71 7.22 -19.60 3.67
CA SER A 71 6.52 -20.83 3.26
C SER A 71 5.46 -20.55 2.20
N GLU A 72 5.08 -21.60 1.46
CA GLU A 72 4.04 -21.51 0.43
C GLU A 72 2.70 -21.08 1.00
N SER A 73 1.94 -20.34 0.21
CA SER A 73 0.57 -19.99 0.54
C SER A 73 -0.26 -19.79 -0.72
N SER A 74 -1.57 -19.97 -0.60
CA SER A 74 -2.51 -19.76 -1.70
C SER A 74 -3.73 -18.99 -1.22
N ILE A 75 -4.32 -18.23 -2.13
CA ILE A 75 -5.54 -17.50 -1.89
C ILE A 75 -6.51 -17.74 -3.04
N GLU A 76 -7.72 -18.18 -2.70
CA GLU A 76 -8.79 -18.42 -3.65
C GLU A 76 -9.88 -17.36 -3.50
N ASP A 77 -10.22 -16.68 -4.61
CA ASP A 77 -11.37 -15.79 -4.63
C ASP A 77 -12.63 -16.54 -5.09
N VAL A 78 -13.51 -16.87 -4.16
CA VAL A 78 -14.72 -17.65 -4.45
C VAL A 78 -15.80 -16.83 -5.17
N ILE A 79 -15.67 -15.50 -5.20
CA ILE A 79 -16.64 -14.58 -5.78
C ILE A 79 -16.22 -14.14 -7.18
N PHE A 80 -14.93 -13.85 -7.41
CA PHE A 80 -14.43 -13.31 -8.69
C PHE A 80 -13.41 -14.23 -9.37
N GLU A 81 -13.73 -14.67 -10.60
CA GLU A 81 -12.86 -15.58 -11.37
C GLU A 81 -11.50 -15.03 -11.74
N ARG A 82 -11.40 -13.71 -11.94
CA ARG A 82 -10.17 -13.06 -12.41
C ARG A 82 -9.71 -11.97 -11.43
N ARG A 83 -9.68 -12.31 -10.14
CA ARG A 83 -9.32 -11.33 -9.10
C ARG A 83 -7.85 -10.96 -9.08
N PHE A 84 -6.97 -11.90 -9.42
CA PHE A 84 -5.54 -11.77 -9.23
C PHE A 84 -4.81 -11.23 -10.47
N GLY A 85 -5.33 -10.15 -11.06
CA GLY A 85 -4.65 -9.47 -12.18
C GLY A 85 -3.25 -8.95 -11.83
N CYS A 86 -2.95 -8.77 -10.54
CA CYS A 86 -1.62 -8.38 -10.05
C CYS A 86 -0.57 -9.49 -10.16
N ALA A 87 -0.94 -10.75 -10.41
CA ALA A 87 -0.01 -11.88 -10.44
C ALA A 87 1.11 -11.70 -11.48
N GLU A 88 0.77 -11.21 -12.67
CA GLU A 88 1.77 -10.93 -13.71
C GLU A 88 2.80 -9.89 -13.24
N GLY A 89 2.34 -8.82 -12.60
CA GLY A 89 3.22 -7.80 -12.03
C GLY A 89 4.08 -8.34 -10.89
N PHE A 90 3.56 -9.25 -10.05
CA PHE A 90 4.37 -9.95 -9.04
C PHE A 90 5.48 -10.78 -9.69
N CYS A 91 5.17 -11.54 -10.75
CA CYS A 91 6.17 -12.31 -11.50
C CYS A 91 7.24 -11.41 -12.13
N ARG A 92 6.85 -10.25 -12.67
CA ARG A 92 7.80 -9.25 -13.19
C ARG A 92 8.72 -8.68 -12.11
N LEU A 93 8.23 -8.58 -10.87
CA LEU A 93 9.04 -8.23 -9.69
C LEU A 93 9.90 -9.40 -9.20
N GLY A 94 9.84 -10.59 -9.80
CA GLY A 94 10.63 -11.76 -9.44
C GLY A 94 9.98 -12.70 -8.43
N ALA A 95 8.67 -12.56 -8.16
CA ALA A 95 7.94 -13.50 -7.31
C ALA A 95 7.73 -14.86 -8.00
N GLN A 96 7.67 -15.92 -7.19
CA GLN A 96 7.16 -17.24 -7.61
C GLN A 96 5.66 -17.26 -7.37
N ALA A 97 4.89 -16.75 -8.33
CA ALA A 97 3.43 -16.64 -8.23
C ALA A 97 2.76 -17.26 -9.47
N GLU A 98 1.68 -18.00 -9.26
CA GLU A 98 0.94 -18.66 -10.34
C GLU A 98 -0.57 -18.54 -10.09
N THR A 99 -1.32 -18.24 -11.15
CA THR A 99 -2.78 -18.22 -11.11
C THR A 99 -3.37 -19.40 -11.86
N ALA A 100 -4.21 -20.17 -11.18
CA ALA A 100 -5.02 -21.23 -11.76
C ALA A 100 -6.51 -20.94 -11.50
N GLY A 101 -7.19 -20.36 -12.49
CA GLY A 101 -8.58 -19.91 -12.35
C GLY A 101 -8.74 -18.88 -11.23
N ARG A 102 -9.50 -19.25 -10.19
CA ARG A 102 -9.78 -18.42 -9.00
C ARG A 102 -8.65 -18.40 -7.97
N VAL A 103 -7.63 -19.24 -8.13
CA VAL A 103 -6.58 -19.44 -7.12
C VAL A 103 -5.30 -18.73 -7.54
N LEU A 104 -4.71 -17.97 -6.63
CA LEU A 104 -3.32 -17.50 -6.71
C LEU A 104 -2.48 -18.28 -5.71
N THR A 105 -1.47 -18.98 -6.19
CA THR A 105 -0.46 -19.67 -5.37
C THR A 105 0.83 -18.87 -5.37
N ILE A 106 1.45 -18.72 -4.20
CA ILE A 106 2.70 -18.00 -3.99
C ILE A 106 3.66 -18.92 -3.23
N ALA A 107 4.77 -19.26 -3.87
CA ALA A 107 5.86 -19.99 -3.24
C ALA A 107 6.93 -19.02 -2.72
N PRO A 108 7.72 -19.40 -1.71
CA PRO A 108 8.87 -18.62 -1.27
C PRO A 108 9.84 -18.39 -2.43
N GLY A 109 10.05 -17.12 -2.77
CA GLY A 109 10.97 -16.71 -3.81
C GLY A 109 12.26 -16.11 -3.24
N GLY A 110 13.16 -15.73 -4.16
CA GLY A 110 14.26 -14.84 -3.84
C GLY A 110 13.77 -13.43 -3.46
N HIS A 111 14.64 -12.44 -3.60
CA HIS A 111 14.23 -11.06 -3.39
C HIS A 111 13.41 -10.54 -4.55
N LEU A 112 12.35 -9.78 -4.25
CA LEU A 112 11.69 -8.97 -5.27
C LEU A 112 12.65 -7.89 -5.78
N CYS A 113 12.63 -7.64 -7.08
CA CYS A 113 13.46 -6.66 -7.78
C CYS A 113 12.55 -5.66 -8.49
N GLY A 114 12.79 -4.38 -8.23
CA GLY A 114 12.02 -3.29 -8.81
C GLY A 114 12.17 -3.24 -10.32
N THR A 115 11.04 -3.03 -10.99
CA THR A 115 10.94 -2.88 -12.44
C THR A 115 9.74 -2.01 -12.78
N VAL A 116 9.45 -1.85 -14.07
CA VAL A 116 8.20 -1.23 -14.51
C VAL A 116 7.10 -2.28 -14.45
N VAL A 117 5.97 -1.97 -13.81
CA VAL A 117 4.76 -2.80 -13.80
C VAL A 117 3.55 -1.93 -14.07
N GLU A 118 2.49 -2.53 -14.58
CA GLU A 118 1.26 -1.83 -14.91
C GLU A 118 0.17 -2.14 -13.88
N ALA A 119 -0.56 -1.13 -13.40
CA ALA A 119 -1.69 -1.34 -12.51
C ALA A 119 -2.87 -1.93 -13.31
N PRO A 120 -3.26 -3.21 -13.08
CA PRO A 120 -4.30 -3.86 -13.88
C PRO A 120 -5.71 -3.38 -13.51
N ASP A 121 -5.90 -2.99 -12.24
CA ASP A 121 -7.15 -2.50 -11.67
C ASP A 121 -6.85 -1.77 -10.33
N LEU A 122 -7.90 -1.34 -9.64
CA LEU A 122 -7.81 -0.62 -8.37
C LEU A 122 -7.06 -1.41 -7.28
N ARG A 123 -7.46 -2.67 -7.03
CA ARG A 123 -6.94 -3.47 -5.91
C ARG A 123 -5.64 -4.15 -6.28
N GLY A 124 -5.52 -4.62 -7.51
CA GLY A 124 -4.28 -5.15 -8.08
C GLY A 124 -3.19 -4.08 -8.19
N GLY A 125 -3.53 -2.85 -8.57
CA GLY A 125 -2.59 -1.72 -8.58
C GLY A 125 -2.06 -1.39 -7.18
N ALA A 126 -2.94 -1.34 -6.17
CA ALA A 126 -2.51 -1.14 -4.79
C ALA A 126 -1.65 -2.30 -4.26
N ALA A 127 -1.95 -3.54 -4.66
CA ALA A 127 -1.13 -4.70 -4.35
C ALA A 127 0.28 -4.60 -4.96
N LEU A 128 0.41 -4.11 -6.19
CA LEU A 128 1.70 -3.86 -6.83
C LEU A 128 2.48 -2.73 -6.16
N VAL A 129 1.81 -1.71 -5.61
CA VAL A 129 2.48 -0.70 -4.77
C VAL A 129 3.11 -1.35 -3.55
N LEU A 130 2.37 -2.19 -2.82
CA LEU A 130 2.90 -2.89 -1.65
C LEU A 130 4.06 -3.82 -1.99
N ALA A 131 3.95 -4.59 -3.08
CA ALA A 131 5.03 -5.46 -3.56
C ALA A 131 6.27 -4.64 -3.97
N GLY A 132 6.07 -3.52 -4.66
CA GLY A 132 7.14 -2.61 -5.07
C GLY A 132 7.87 -1.96 -3.89
N LEU A 133 7.19 -1.70 -2.78
CA LEU A 133 7.82 -1.22 -1.53
C LEU A 133 8.71 -2.27 -0.87
N ALA A 134 8.40 -3.55 -1.05
CA ALA A 134 9.25 -4.65 -0.57
C ALA A 134 10.46 -4.91 -1.50
N ALA A 135 10.31 -4.61 -2.79
CA ALA A 135 11.29 -4.88 -3.84
C ALA A 135 12.59 -4.05 -3.72
N ARG A 136 13.71 -4.64 -4.15
CA ARG A 136 15.03 -3.99 -4.21
C ARG A 136 15.13 -3.12 -5.45
N GLY A 137 15.69 -1.91 -5.32
CA GLY A 137 15.83 -0.97 -6.42
C GLY A 137 14.59 -0.09 -6.57
N THR A 138 14.27 0.28 -7.80
CA THR A 138 13.18 1.22 -8.11
C THR A 138 12.05 0.49 -8.84
N THR A 139 10.84 0.59 -8.33
CA THR A 139 9.64 0.09 -9.02
C THR A 139 8.86 1.28 -9.61
N VAL A 140 8.46 1.17 -10.87
CA VAL A 140 7.63 2.18 -11.54
C VAL A 140 6.28 1.55 -11.85
N ILE A 141 5.19 2.15 -11.39
CA ILE A 141 3.83 1.69 -11.61
C ILE A 141 3.15 2.62 -12.61
N THR A 142 2.78 2.09 -13.77
CA THR A 142 2.05 2.80 -14.81
C THR A 142 0.53 2.67 -14.60
N HIS A 143 -0.22 3.57 -15.24
CA HIS A 143 -1.68 3.69 -15.11
C HIS A 143 -2.18 3.85 -13.65
N PRO A 144 -1.58 4.77 -12.86
CA PRO A 144 -1.97 4.98 -11.45
C PRO A 144 -3.41 5.46 -11.30
N ALA A 145 -4.04 5.96 -12.37
CA ALA A 145 -5.45 6.31 -12.39
C ALA A 145 -6.39 5.17 -11.93
N HIS A 146 -6.00 3.90 -12.08
CA HIS A 146 -6.75 2.78 -11.50
C HIS A 146 -6.77 2.82 -9.97
N ILE A 147 -5.65 3.17 -9.34
CA ILE A 147 -5.48 3.25 -7.88
C ILE A 147 -6.23 4.48 -7.34
N ASP A 148 -6.13 5.60 -8.05
CA ASP A 148 -6.71 6.89 -7.67
C ASP A 148 -8.24 6.84 -7.53
N ARG A 149 -8.89 5.90 -8.23
CA ARG A 149 -10.35 5.70 -8.17
C ARG A 149 -10.86 5.25 -6.80
N GLY A 150 -10.00 4.68 -5.95
CA GLY A 150 -10.43 4.11 -4.67
C GLY A 150 -9.51 4.37 -3.49
N TYR A 151 -8.33 4.97 -3.70
CA TYR A 151 -7.44 5.39 -2.63
C TYR A 151 -7.12 6.89 -2.74
N ALA A 152 -7.81 7.70 -1.94
CA ALA A 152 -7.50 9.12 -1.81
C ALA A 152 -6.17 9.29 -1.04
N GLY A 153 -5.27 10.09 -1.60
CA GLY A 153 -4.00 10.43 -0.96
C GLY A 153 -3.07 9.23 -0.70
N PHE A 154 -3.16 8.17 -1.53
CA PHE A 154 -2.45 6.91 -1.26
C PHE A 154 -0.93 7.09 -1.15
N THR A 155 -0.37 7.94 -2.01
CA THR A 155 1.07 8.24 -2.03
C THR A 155 1.48 8.98 -0.76
N GLU A 156 0.69 9.96 -0.35
CA GLU A 156 0.91 10.82 0.80
C GLU A 156 0.80 10.04 2.11
N ILE A 157 -0.20 9.16 2.23
CA ILE A 157 -0.38 8.28 3.39
C ILE A 157 0.83 7.37 3.54
N LEU A 158 1.23 6.68 2.46
CA LEU A 158 2.38 5.77 2.49
C LEU A 158 3.68 6.52 2.79
N ALA A 159 3.89 7.70 2.19
CA ALA A 159 5.03 8.57 2.49
C ALA A 159 5.04 9.01 3.96
N GLY A 160 3.88 9.36 4.53
CA GLY A 160 3.72 9.68 5.95
C GLY A 160 4.05 8.52 6.89
N LEU A 161 3.95 7.28 6.41
CA LEU A 161 4.39 6.06 7.12
C LEU A 161 5.88 5.75 6.93
N GLY A 162 6.61 6.57 6.17
CA GLY A 162 8.05 6.42 5.91
C GLY A 162 8.40 5.71 4.61
N ALA A 163 7.42 5.45 3.72
CA ALA A 163 7.70 4.89 2.41
C ALA A 163 8.40 5.93 1.51
N GLN A 164 9.39 5.50 0.72
CA GLN A 164 9.99 6.32 -0.32
C GLN A 164 9.17 6.14 -1.62
N ILE A 165 8.11 6.92 -1.73
CA ILE A 165 7.15 6.88 -2.84
C ILE A 165 6.89 8.29 -3.35
N ARG A 166 6.79 8.45 -4.68
CA ARG A 166 6.41 9.72 -5.30
C ARG A 166 5.62 9.49 -6.58
N ARG A 167 4.81 10.48 -6.93
CA ARG A 167 4.22 10.57 -8.27
C ARG A 167 5.16 11.31 -9.21
N GLU A 168 5.19 10.86 -10.45
CA GLU A 168 5.85 11.56 -11.54
C GLU A 168 4.90 11.69 -12.72
N SER A 169 4.83 12.90 -13.28
CA SER A 169 4.25 13.15 -14.59
C SER A 169 5.20 12.62 -15.66
N ALA A 170 4.68 12.14 -16.79
CA ALA A 170 5.53 11.66 -17.89
C ALA A 170 6.50 12.77 -18.33
N PRO A 171 7.77 12.46 -18.66
CA PRO A 171 8.68 13.44 -19.21
C PRO A 171 8.12 13.94 -20.54
N GLY A 172 7.53 15.13 -20.54
CA GLY A 172 7.14 15.79 -21.78
C GLY A 172 8.37 16.03 -22.64
N ASN A 173 8.24 15.92 -23.96
CA ASN A 173 9.27 16.33 -24.93
C ASN A 173 9.52 17.85 -24.79
N GLY A 174 10.37 18.22 -23.84
CA GLY A 174 10.76 19.59 -23.55
C GLY A 174 12.27 19.63 -23.35
N SER A 175 12.96 20.35 -24.22
CA SER A 175 14.40 20.64 -24.16
C SER A 175 14.88 20.89 -22.72
N VAL A 176 15.88 20.13 -22.29
CA VAL A 176 16.57 20.26 -20.99
C VAL A 176 17.09 21.69 -20.83
N LYS A 177 16.48 22.47 -19.93
CA LYS A 177 17.12 23.65 -19.34
C LYS A 177 17.56 23.28 -17.93
N LYS A 178 18.88 23.11 -17.76
CA LYS A 178 19.53 23.09 -16.43
C LYS A 178 19.19 24.40 -15.72
N THR A 179 18.62 24.36 -14.51
CA THR A 179 18.80 25.47 -13.57
C THR A 179 18.77 24.95 -12.12
N SER A 180 19.76 25.43 -11.37
CA SER A 180 20.00 25.20 -9.95
C SER A 180 18.86 25.67 -9.05
N ALA A 181 18.83 25.05 -7.86
CA ALA A 181 18.07 25.38 -6.66
C ALA A 181 17.44 26.79 -6.56
N LYS A 182 16.12 26.82 -6.32
CA LYS A 182 15.46 27.69 -5.32
C LYS A 182 13.98 27.31 -5.18
N ASN A 183 13.56 27.11 -3.93
CA ASN A 183 12.19 26.84 -3.52
C ASN A 183 11.20 27.86 -4.08
N LYS A 184 10.17 27.36 -4.79
CA LYS A 184 8.88 28.01 -4.98
C LYS A 184 7.83 26.94 -5.24
N PHE A 185 7.04 26.63 -4.22
CA PHE A 185 5.78 25.89 -4.41
C PHE A 185 4.77 26.88 -4.98
N VAL A 186 4.40 26.66 -6.25
CA VAL A 186 3.23 27.27 -6.88
C VAL A 186 2.24 26.13 -7.09
N LEU A 187 1.11 26.17 -6.40
CA LEU A 187 -0.05 25.34 -6.69
C LEU A 187 -0.67 25.83 -8.00
N GLN A 188 -0.45 25.10 -9.09
CA GLN A 188 -1.31 25.17 -10.27
C GLN A 188 -2.08 23.86 -10.38
N SER A 189 -3.40 23.97 -10.35
CA SER A 189 -4.34 22.88 -10.52
C SER A 189 -4.33 22.38 -11.98
N GLY A 190 -4.22 21.07 -12.15
CA GLY A 190 -4.61 20.38 -13.38
C GLY A 190 -3.46 19.83 -14.22
N GLN A 191 -2.77 18.79 -13.73
CA GLN A 191 -2.09 17.83 -14.61
C GLN A 191 -2.16 16.44 -13.96
N LYS A 192 -2.58 15.44 -14.73
CA LYS A 192 -2.79 14.06 -14.28
C LYS A 192 -1.43 13.39 -14.20
N ASP A 193 -1.01 12.96 -13.02
CA ASP A 193 0.24 12.22 -12.85
C ASP A 193 0.09 10.81 -13.45
N ASP A 194 1.02 10.44 -14.32
CA ASP A 194 0.90 9.24 -15.17
C ASP A 194 1.63 8.02 -14.60
N THR A 195 2.48 8.18 -13.58
CA THR A 195 3.20 7.08 -12.94
C THR A 195 3.45 7.29 -11.44
N ILE A 196 3.65 6.19 -10.71
CA ILE A 196 4.13 6.16 -9.32
C ILE A 196 5.52 5.51 -9.31
N GLN A 197 6.50 6.14 -8.66
CA GLN A 197 7.83 5.57 -8.45
C GLN A 197 8.11 5.27 -6.98
N LEU A 198 8.70 4.11 -6.73
CA LEU A 198 9.06 3.57 -5.41
C LEU A 198 10.56 3.37 -5.35
N TYR A 199 11.23 3.81 -4.29
CA TYR A 199 12.68 3.64 -4.11
C TYR A 199 13.00 2.76 -2.92
N LYS A 200 14.04 1.94 -3.05
CA LYS A 200 14.73 1.32 -1.93
C LYS A 200 16.20 1.74 -1.91
N TYR A 201 16.57 2.65 -1.01
CA TYR A 201 17.97 2.81 -0.61
C TYR A 201 18.35 1.70 0.37
N SER A 202 19.61 1.23 0.32
CA SER A 202 20.19 0.32 1.32
C SER A 202 20.17 0.97 2.71
N ILE A 203 19.03 0.84 3.36
CA ILE A 203 18.82 1.00 4.78
C ILE A 203 18.14 -0.31 5.16
N GLU A 204 18.75 -1.07 6.08
CA GLU A 204 18.11 -2.20 6.73
C GLU A 204 16.81 -1.73 7.39
N LEU A 205 15.71 -1.73 6.65
CA LEU A 205 14.39 -1.40 7.17
C LEU A 205 13.35 -2.28 6.49
N PHE A 206 13.40 -3.55 6.85
CA PHE A 206 12.25 -4.36 7.16
C PHE A 206 12.81 -5.60 7.82
N LEU A 207 12.37 -5.89 9.06
CA LEU A 207 12.86 -6.92 10.00
C LEU A 207 13.83 -6.36 11.05
N CYS A 208 13.39 -6.29 12.32
CA CYS A 208 14.23 -6.00 13.50
C CYS A 208 14.83 -4.57 13.47
N GLU A 209 14.39 -3.59 14.25
CA GLU A 209 14.60 -3.45 15.69
C GLU A 209 13.81 -2.21 16.18
N LYS A 210 13.50 -2.23 17.48
CA LYS A 210 12.78 -1.21 18.27
C LYS A 210 12.86 0.24 17.73
N ARG A 211 11.76 0.81 17.23
CA ARG A 211 11.50 2.26 17.34
C ARG A 211 10.02 2.56 17.62
N ARG A 212 9.80 3.28 18.73
CA ARG A 212 8.55 4.00 19.02
C ARG A 212 8.41 5.11 17.99
N PHE A 213 7.20 5.32 17.50
CA PHE A 213 6.84 6.48 16.71
C PHE A 213 5.91 7.35 17.55
N THR A 214 6.23 8.64 17.65
CA THR A 214 5.33 9.67 18.17
C THR A 214 5.44 10.85 17.21
N ILE A 215 4.30 11.27 16.64
CA ILE A 215 4.18 12.49 15.85
C ILE A 215 3.28 13.43 16.66
N THR A 216 3.79 14.62 16.94
CA THR A 216 3.03 15.72 17.54
C THR A 216 2.57 16.62 16.38
N TYR A 217 1.26 16.87 16.29
CA TYR A 217 0.75 17.92 15.40
C TYR A 217 0.94 19.28 16.08
N PRO A 218 1.41 20.34 15.39
CA PRO A 218 1.00 21.67 15.80
C PRO A 218 -0.50 21.79 15.51
N MET A 219 -1.30 21.98 16.56
CA MET A 219 -2.67 22.47 16.43
C MET A 219 -2.59 23.85 15.75
N GLU A 220 -3.08 23.96 14.52
CA GLU A 220 -3.50 25.26 14.02
C GLU A 220 -4.89 25.55 14.60
N ASP A 221 -4.92 26.45 15.58
CA ASP A 221 -6.13 27.15 16.02
C ASP A 221 -6.76 27.87 14.83
N LYS A 222 -7.74 27.24 14.19
CA LYS A 222 -8.72 27.96 13.39
C LYS A 222 -9.92 28.26 14.27
N SER A 223 -9.75 29.36 15.01
CA SER A 223 -10.80 30.22 15.56
C SER A 223 -12.02 30.24 14.62
N TYR A 224 -13.11 29.61 15.04
CA TYR A 224 -14.41 29.86 14.44
C TYR A 224 -14.79 31.30 14.77
N GLY A 225 -14.71 32.18 13.77
CA GLY A 225 -15.18 33.56 13.85
C GLY A 225 -16.67 33.59 14.17
N THR A 226 -16.99 34.12 15.34
CA THR A 226 -18.32 34.55 15.78
C THR A 226 -18.94 35.52 14.79
N HIS A 227 -19.99 35.11 14.08
CA HIS A 227 -20.96 36.03 13.49
C HIS A 227 -21.96 36.48 14.56
N ALA A 228 -21.59 37.50 15.33
CA ALA A 228 -22.52 38.26 16.15
C ALA A 228 -23.02 39.47 15.34
N ARG A 229 -24.24 39.37 14.80
CA ARG A 229 -25.03 40.53 14.34
C ARG A 229 -25.38 41.39 15.56
N ARG A 230 -24.92 42.65 15.59
CA ARG A 230 -25.62 43.75 16.28
C ARG A 230 -25.64 44.99 15.40
N ARG A 231 -26.84 45.59 15.31
CA ARG A 231 -27.19 46.83 14.63
C ARG A 231 -26.56 48.05 15.32
N ASN A 232 -26.23 49.10 14.58
CA ASN A 232 -26.93 50.40 14.60
C ASN A 232 -26.15 51.47 13.81
N GLY A 233 -26.91 52.24 13.03
CA GLY A 233 -26.53 53.40 12.23
C GLY A 233 -27.77 53.80 11.46
#